data_AF-A0A7S1RGL0-F1
#
_entry.id   AF-A0A7S1RGL0-F1
#
_cell.length_a   1.000
_cell.length_b   1.000
_cell.length_c   1.000
_cell.angle_alpha   90.00
_cell.angle_beta   90.00
_cell.angle_gamma   90.00
#
_symmetry.space_group_name_H-M   'P 1'
#
loop_
_entity.id
_entity.type
_entity.pdbx_description
1 polymer ?
#
loop_
_entity_poly.entity_id
_entity_poly.type
_entity_poly.pdbx_seq_one_letter_code
_entity_poly.pdbx_strand_id
1 'polypeptide(L)'
;VDRTDRQPVERCRLHFLLAFLHAVVLERLRYFPVGWSKKYEFSDADQACGRDVIDAWVDNVSQGGKLSNISPDKIPWDAIQSILGEAIYGGRVDNEFDHAVLKAFIKHLFCEESFNSDFFLNMATTQEDRVRSPDGRKRGDFLAW
;
A
#
# COMPACT_ATOMS: atom_id res chain seq x y z
N VAL A 1 -15.85 -10.91 11.96
CA VAL A 1 -14.92 -9.75 11.98
C VAL A 1 -14.38 -9.60 10.57
N ASP A 2 -14.46 -8.42 9.98
CA ASP A 2 -13.90 -8.17 8.65
C ASP A 2 -12.41 -8.51 8.65
N ARG A 3 -11.90 -9.08 7.55
CA ARG A 3 -10.49 -9.46 7.39
C ARG A 3 -9.53 -8.33 7.78
N THR A 4 -9.93 -7.09 7.49
CA THR A 4 -9.18 -5.84 7.70
C THR A 4 -9.17 -5.40 9.17
N ASP A 5 -10.22 -5.73 9.92
CA ASP A 5 -10.36 -5.37 11.35
C ASP A 5 -9.77 -6.44 12.29
N ARG A 6 -9.10 -7.46 11.74
CA ARG A 6 -8.41 -8.49 12.54
C ARG A 6 -7.14 -7.90 13.16
N GLN A 7 -6.83 -8.34 14.38
CA GLN A 7 -5.59 -7.96 15.05
C GLN A 7 -4.35 -8.31 14.22
N PRO A 8 -3.27 -7.53 14.31
CA PRO A 8 -3.11 -6.29 15.08
C PRO A 8 -3.78 -5.09 14.40
N VAL A 9 -4.04 -4.01 15.16
CA VAL A 9 -4.73 -2.80 14.66
C VAL A 9 -4.05 -2.15 13.46
N GLU A 10 -2.74 -2.31 13.31
CA GLU A 10 -1.96 -1.80 12.18
C GLU A 10 -2.31 -2.47 10.83
N ARG A 11 -2.92 -3.66 10.84
CA ARG A 11 -3.36 -4.38 9.62
C ARG A 11 -4.28 -3.52 8.77
N CYS A 12 -5.22 -2.83 9.43
CA CYS A 12 -6.20 -2.00 8.74
C CYS A 12 -5.53 -0.88 7.94
N ARG A 13 -4.49 -0.26 8.51
CA ARG A 13 -3.73 0.80 7.84
C ARG A 13 -2.96 0.26 6.63
N LEU A 14 -2.32 -0.91 6.75
CA LEU A 14 -1.62 -1.55 5.63
C LEU A 14 -2.56 -1.91 4.46
N HIS A 15 -3.76 -2.41 4.75
CA HIS A 15 -4.77 -2.67 3.72
C HIS A 15 -5.25 -1.40 3.04
N PHE A 16 -5.43 -0.31 3.78
CA PHE A 16 -5.77 0.99 3.22
C PHE A 16 -4.67 1.51 2.29
N LEU A 17 -3.40 1.46 2.71
CA LEU A 17 -2.27 1.87 1.89
C LEU A 17 -2.17 1.07 0.59
N LEU A 18 -2.42 -0.25 0.65
CA LEU A 18 -2.49 -1.10 -0.55
C LEU A 18 -3.66 -0.72 -1.46
N ALA A 19 -4.83 -0.42 -0.90
CA ALA A 19 -5.98 0.03 -1.68
C ALA A 19 -5.72 1.37 -2.36
N PHE A 20 -5.06 2.30 -1.67
CA PHE A 20 -4.62 3.57 -2.23
C PHE A 20 -3.61 3.38 -3.36
N LEU A 21 -2.57 2.55 -3.17
CA LEU A 21 -1.62 2.19 -4.22
C LEU A 21 -2.33 1.63 -5.46
N HIS A 22 -3.25 0.67 -5.25
CA HIS A 22 -4.00 0.05 -6.33
C HIS A 22 -4.82 1.07 -7.12
N ALA A 23 -5.51 1.98 -6.43
CA ALA A 23 -6.26 3.06 -7.05
C ALA A 23 -5.37 4.01 -7.87
N VAL A 24 -4.22 4.42 -7.32
CA VAL A 24 -3.25 5.28 -8.04
C VAL A 24 -2.74 4.60 -9.32
N VAL A 25 -2.38 3.33 -9.22
CA VAL A 25 -1.86 2.55 -10.34
C VAL A 25 -2.90 2.42 -11.46
N LEU A 26 -4.15 2.13 -11.11
CA LEU A 26 -5.28 2.07 -12.06
C LEU A 26 -5.62 3.43 -12.65
N GLU A 27 -5.65 4.48 -11.85
CA GLU A 27 -5.99 5.82 -12.33
C GLU A 27 -4.93 6.32 -13.31
N ARG A 28 -3.65 6.08 -13.05
CA ARG A 28 -2.55 6.40 -13.99
C ARG A 28 -2.70 5.69 -15.35
N LEU A 29 -3.27 4.47 -15.41
CA LEU A 29 -3.54 3.79 -16.69
C LEU A 29 -4.54 4.55 -17.57
N ARG A 30 -5.47 5.30 -16.96
CA ARG A 30 -6.44 6.11 -17.71
C ARG A 30 -5.79 7.26 -18.47
N TYR A 31 -4.61 7.72 -18.02
CA TYR A 31 -3.84 8.80 -18.64
C TYR A 31 -2.69 8.30 -19.51
N PHE A 32 -2.76 7.08 -20.04
CA PHE A 32 -1.82 6.58 -21.04
C PHE A 32 -1.73 7.54 -22.26
N PRO A 33 -0.52 7.86 -22.77
CA PRO A 33 0.80 7.32 -22.41
C PRO A 33 1.56 8.13 -21.33
N VAL A 34 0.94 9.14 -20.71
CA VAL A 34 1.61 10.00 -19.71
C VAL A 34 1.69 9.33 -18.35
N GLY A 35 0.64 8.62 -17.95
CA GLY A 35 0.61 7.92 -16.66
C GLY A 35 1.46 6.64 -16.63
N TRP A 36 1.54 5.93 -17.75
CA TRP A 36 2.39 4.76 -17.96
C TRP A 36 2.80 4.71 -19.43
N SER A 37 4.00 4.21 -19.72
CA SER A 37 4.45 4.07 -21.12
C SER A 37 3.69 3.01 -21.90
N LYS A 38 3.00 2.09 -21.21
CA LYS A 38 2.20 0.99 -21.77
C LYS A 38 0.89 0.81 -21.00
N LYS A 39 -0.07 0.14 -21.64
CA LYS A 39 -1.33 -0.30 -21.01
C LYS A 39 -1.12 -1.61 -20.27
N TYR A 40 -0.59 -1.54 -19.06
CA TYR A 40 -0.48 -2.69 -18.17
C TYR A 40 -1.86 -3.16 -17.70
N GLU A 41 -2.00 -4.45 -17.42
CA GLU A 41 -3.23 -5.04 -16.90
C GLU A 41 -3.10 -5.27 -15.39
N PHE A 42 -3.48 -4.26 -14.62
CA PHE A 42 -3.64 -4.40 -13.16
C PHE A 42 -5.09 -4.79 -12.85
N SER A 43 -5.27 -5.72 -11.93
CA SER A 43 -6.56 -6.36 -11.64
C SER A 43 -6.82 -6.50 -10.14
N ASP A 44 -8.07 -6.78 -9.78
CA ASP A 44 -8.45 -7.07 -8.40
C ASP A 44 -7.70 -8.29 -7.81
N ALA A 45 -7.21 -9.19 -8.67
CA ALA A 45 -6.39 -10.33 -8.27
C ALA A 45 -5.03 -9.87 -7.70
N ASP A 46 -4.42 -8.83 -8.28
CA ASP A 46 -3.16 -8.27 -7.79
C ASP A 46 -3.36 -7.62 -6.41
N GLN A 47 -4.49 -6.92 -6.23
CA GLN A 47 -4.85 -6.35 -4.94
C GLN A 47 -5.13 -7.44 -3.89
N ALA A 48 -5.80 -8.53 -4.28
CA ALA A 48 -6.05 -9.66 -3.39
C ALA A 48 -4.75 -10.34 -2.95
N CYS A 49 -3.84 -10.62 -3.90
CA CYS A 49 -2.53 -11.19 -3.61
C CYS A 49 -1.70 -10.27 -2.69
N GLY A 50 -1.74 -8.95 -2.92
CA GLY A 50 -1.08 -7.98 -2.04
C GLY A 50 -1.60 -8.03 -0.60
N ARG A 51 -2.92 -8.18 -0.41
CA ARG A 51 -3.51 -8.37 0.93
C ARG A 51 -3.05 -9.67 1.58
N ASP A 52 -2.93 -10.75 0.81
CA ASP A 52 -2.46 -12.05 1.31
C ASP A 52 -1.01 -11.97 1.80
N VAL A 53 -0.15 -11.26 1.07
CA VAL A 53 1.23 -11.00 1.48
C VAL A 53 1.31 -10.17 2.76
N ILE A 54 0.54 -9.09 2.84
CA ILE A 54 0.47 -8.24 4.05
C ILE A 54 0.01 -9.09 5.24
N ASP A 55 -1.06 -9.86 5.07
CA ASP A 55 -1.59 -10.71 6.14
C ASP A 55 -0.57 -11.74 6.60
N ALA A 56 0.15 -12.40 5.69
CA ALA A 56 1.17 -13.38 6.05
C ALA A 56 2.29 -12.78 6.91
N TRP A 57 2.76 -11.57 6.58
CA TRP A 57 3.79 -10.89 7.36
C TRP A 57 3.26 -10.38 8.70
N VAL A 58 2.08 -9.77 8.70
CA VAL A 58 1.44 -9.25 9.91
C VAL A 58 1.10 -10.38 10.87
N ASP A 59 0.60 -11.52 10.39
CA ASP A 59 0.33 -12.71 11.19
C ASP A 59 1.62 -13.27 11.81
N ASN A 60 2.71 -13.30 11.05
CA ASN A 60 4.02 -13.74 11.54
C ASN A 60 4.51 -12.85 12.70
N VAL A 61 4.53 -11.53 12.49
CA VAL A 61 5.02 -10.55 13.48
C VAL A 61 4.12 -10.45 14.72
N SER A 62 2.80 -10.66 14.57
CA SER A 62 1.83 -10.59 15.67
C SER A 62 1.64 -11.91 16.45
N GLN A 63 2.47 -12.92 16.20
CA GLN A 63 2.35 -14.28 16.77
C GLN A 63 1.00 -14.95 16.47
N GLY A 64 0.52 -14.79 15.24
CA GLY A 64 -0.77 -15.30 14.78
C GLY A 64 -1.95 -14.47 15.29
N GLY A 65 -1.80 -13.15 15.38
CA GLY A 65 -2.86 -12.23 15.83
C GLY A 65 -3.08 -12.22 17.35
N LYS A 66 -2.14 -12.75 18.15
CA LYS A 66 -2.19 -12.70 19.61
C LYS A 66 -1.85 -11.31 20.15
N LEU A 67 -1.00 -10.57 19.44
CA LEU A 67 -0.68 -9.19 19.77
C LEU A 67 -1.78 -8.27 19.22
N SER A 68 -2.28 -7.38 20.07
CA SER A 68 -3.27 -6.34 19.69
C SER A 68 -2.66 -5.24 18.83
N ASN A 69 -1.36 -5.04 18.94
CA ASN A 69 -0.62 -4.00 18.24
C ASN A 69 0.79 -4.49 17.95
N ILE A 70 1.35 -4.03 16.85
CA ILE A 70 2.74 -4.24 16.49
C ILE A 70 3.40 -2.88 16.24
N SER A 71 4.66 -2.76 16.64
CA SER A 71 5.41 -1.55 16.36
C SER A 71 5.80 -1.52 14.87
N PRO A 72 5.67 -0.38 14.16
CA PRO A 72 5.98 -0.28 12.73
C PRO A 72 7.39 -0.74 12.34
N ASP A 73 8.39 -0.61 13.23
CA ASP A 73 9.77 -1.09 13.03
C ASP A 73 9.88 -2.62 12.95
N LYS A 74 8.85 -3.34 13.38
CA LYS A 74 8.80 -4.81 13.29
C LYS A 74 8.21 -5.30 11.97
N ILE A 75 7.63 -4.41 11.16
CA ILE A 75 7.07 -4.75 9.86
C ILE A 75 8.23 -4.91 8.87
N PRO A 76 8.31 -6.03 8.12
CA PRO A 76 9.40 -6.26 7.16
C PRO A 76 9.14 -5.46 5.86
N TRP A 77 9.40 -4.15 5.91
CA TRP A 77 9.13 -3.21 4.83
C TRP A 77 9.77 -3.62 3.52
N ASP A 78 11.07 -3.92 3.53
CA ASP A 78 11.81 -4.32 2.33
C ASP A 78 11.20 -5.57 1.65
N ALA A 79 10.72 -6.53 2.44
CA ALA A 79 10.07 -7.73 1.91
C ALA A 79 8.72 -7.40 1.25
N ILE A 80 7.89 -6.58 1.91
CA ILE A 80 6.60 -6.13 1.35
C ILE A 80 6.84 -5.32 0.07
N GLN A 81 7.75 -4.36 0.11
CA GLN A 81 8.09 -3.52 -1.05
C GLN A 81 8.61 -4.36 -2.22
N SER A 82 9.48 -5.34 -1.95
CA SER A 82 10.02 -6.21 -2.99
C SER A 82 8.95 -7.12 -3.60
N ILE A 83 8.08 -7.72 -2.79
CA ILE A 83 7.03 -8.60 -3.32
C ILE A 83 6.01 -7.79 -4.13
N LEU A 84 5.56 -6.63 -3.63
CA LEU A 84 4.65 -5.76 -4.38
C LEU A 84 5.30 -5.22 -5.66
N GLY A 85 6.57 -4.80 -5.57
CA GLY A 85 7.29 -4.08 -6.61
C GLY A 85 7.97 -4.96 -7.65
N GLU A 86 8.24 -6.23 -7.38
CA GLU A 86 8.88 -7.16 -8.32
C GLU A 86 7.93 -8.27 -8.77
N ALA A 87 7.10 -8.81 -7.87
CA ALA A 87 6.30 -10.00 -8.14
C ALA A 87 4.84 -9.70 -8.51
N ILE A 88 4.18 -8.81 -7.77
CA ILE A 88 2.73 -8.58 -7.93
C ILE A 88 2.48 -7.52 -9.01
N TYR A 89 2.85 -6.26 -8.74
CA TYR A 89 2.63 -5.17 -9.69
C TYR A 89 3.77 -5.08 -10.71
N GLY A 90 5.02 -5.20 -10.26
CA GLY A 90 6.18 -5.06 -11.14
C GLY A 90 6.39 -6.21 -12.12
N GLY A 91 5.85 -7.40 -11.84
CA GLY A 91 6.02 -8.58 -12.71
C GLY A 91 5.44 -8.40 -14.12
N ARG A 92 4.59 -7.38 -14.32
CA ARG A 92 4.02 -7.00 -15.63
C ARG A 92 4.66 -5.74 -16.23
N VAL A 93 5.45 -5.01 -15.45
CA VAL A 93 6.06 -3.73 -15.85
C VAL A 93 7.43 -4.01 -16.45
N ASP A 94 7.50 -3.99 -17.78
CA ASP A 94 8.71 -4.30 -18.55
C ASP A 94 9.53 -3.06 -18.97
N ASN A 95 9.05 -1.85 -18.67
CA ASN A 95 9.76 -0.60 -18.90
C ASN A 95 10.44 -0.15 -17.60
N GLU A 96 11.75 0.11 -17.64
CA GLU A 96 12.53 0.48 -16.45
C GLU A 96 12.05 1.79 -15.78
N PHE A 97 11.62 2.78 -16.57
CA PHE A 97 11.11 4.04 -16.03
C PHE A 97 9.75 3.87 -15.34
N ASP A 98 8.84 3.10 -15.94
CA ASP A 98 7.57 2.76 -15.30
C ASP A 98 7.84 1.93 -14.02
N HIS A 99 8.80 1.01 -14.06
CA HIS A 99 9.19 0.23 -12.89
C HIS A 99 9.73 1.12 -11.75
N ALA A 100 10.52 2.14 -12.09
CA ALA A 100 11.02 3.13 -11.13
C ALA A 100 9.88 3.96 -10.52
N VAL A 101 8.89 4.37 -11.32
CA VAL A 101 7.70 5.08 -10.84
C VAL A 101 6.87 4.22 -9.88
N LEU A 102 6.60 2.97 -10.26
CA LEU A 102 5.90 2.01 -9.40
C LEU A 102 6.63 1.84 -8.05
N LYS A 103 7.95 1.61 -8.10
CA LYS A 103 8.79 1.49 -6.91
C LYS A 103 8.76 2.75 -6.04
N ALA A 104 8.71 3.94 -6.63
CA ALA A 104 8.62 5.19 -5.88
C ALA A 104 7.33 5.26 -5.05
N PHE A 105 6.17 4.94 -5.65
CA PHE A 105 4.90 4.88 -4.93
C PHE A 105 4.90 3.82 -3.82
N ILE A 106 5.43 2.62 -4.12
CA ILE A 106 5.52 1.54 -3.13
C ILE A 106 6.41 1.94 -1.95
N LYS A 107 7.59 2.49 -2.21
CA LYS A 107 8.51 2.96 -1.16
C LYS A 107 7.92 4.08 -0.31
N HIS A 108 7.22 5.02 -0.96
CA HIS A 108 6.56 6.13 -0.26
C HIS A 108 5.45 5.62 0.67
N LEU A 109 4.60 4.71 0.19
CA LEU A 109 3.44 4.24 0.95
C LEU A 109 3.78 3.16 1.99
N PHE A 110 4.74 2.28 1.71
CA PHE A 110 5.08 1.15 2.58
C PHE A 110 6.40 1.40 3.33
N CYS A 111 6.37 2.39 4.22
CA CYS A 111 7.46 2.79 5.10
C CYS A 111 6.96 3.01 6.53
N GLU A 112 7.87 3.12 7.51
CA GLU A 112 7.49 3.39 8.90
C GLU A 112 6.74 4.71 9.06
N GLU A 113 7.16 5.73 8.31
CA GLU A 113 6.57 7.07 8.29
C GLU A 113 5.10 7.07 7.84
N SER A 114 4.67 6.04 7.11
CA SER A 114 3.27 5.85 6.73
C SER A 114 2.33 5.69 7.92
N PHE A 115 2.86 5.42 9.13
CA PHE A 115 2.10 5.36 10.38
C PHE A 115 2.04 6.70 11.14
N ASN A 116 2.76 7.73 10.69
CA ASN A 116 2.72 9.05 11.32
C ASN A 116 1.37 9.76 11.06
N SER A 117 0.91 10.58 12.01
CA SER A 117 -0.37 11.30 11.92
C SER A 117 -0.38 12.43 10.88
N ASP A 118 0.80 12.89 10.48
CA ASP A 118 1.00 13.91 9.46
C ASP A 118 1.45 13.34 8.12
N PHE A 119 1.34 12.02 7.94
CA PHE A 119 1.68 11.35 6.69
C PHE A 119 0.77 11.80 5.54
N PHE A 120 1.39 12.07 4.38
CA PHE A 120 0.70 12.43 3.15
C PHE A 120 0.70 11.26 2.18
N LEU A 121 -0.46 10.93 1.63
CA LEU A 121 -0.66 9.80 0.72
C LEU A 121 -0.04 10.05 -0.66
N ASN A 122 -0.02 11.30 -1.12
CA ASN A 122 0.53 11.69 -2.41
C ASN A 122 1.89 12.40 -2.28
N MET A 123 2.70 12.27 -3.33
CA MET A 123 4.00 12.93 -3.46
C MET A 123 3.85 14.33 -4.10
N ALA A 124 2.99 15.18 -3.55
CA ALA A 124 2.76 16.53 -4.06
C ALA A 124 3.95 17.46 -3.79
N THR A 125 4.26 18.33 -4.75
CA THR A 125 5.33 19.33 -4.66
C THR A 125 4.90 20.57 -3.89
N THR A 126 3.64 20.99 -4.04
CA THR A 126 3.03 22.10 -3.31
C THR A 126 2.44 21.62 -1.99
N GLN A 127 2.17 22.53 -1.06
CA GLN A 127 1.47 22.18 0.18
C GLN A 127 -0.04 22.03 -0.01
N GLU A 128 -0.62 22.80 -0.94
CA GLU A 128 -2.08 22.84 -1.18
C GLU A 128 -2.61 21.54 -1.77
N ASP A 129 -1.80 20.84 -2.56
CA ASP A 129 -2.20 19.58 -3.20
C ASP A 129 -1.97 18.35 -2.30
N ARG A 130 -1.45 18.51 -1.07
CA ARG A 130 -1.13 17.38 -0.19
C ARG A 130 -2.38 16.76 0.42
N VAL A 131 -2.51 15.46 0.25
CA VAL A 131 -3.61 14.65 0.79
C VAL A 131 -3.12 13.93 2.05
N ARG A 132 -3.61 14.36 3.22
CA ARG A 132 -3.26 13.73 4.50
C ARG A 132 -3.96 12.38 4.65
N SER A 133 -3.23 11.38 5.12
CA SER A 133 -3.79 10.06 5.47
C SER A 133 -4.75 10.17 6.67
N PRO A 134 -5.88 9.47 6.69
CA PRO A 134 -6.74 9.42 7.86
C PRO A 134 -6.06 8.72 9.05
N ASP A 135 -6.34 9.19 10.26
CA ASP A 135 -5.87 8.58 11.52
C ASP A 135 -6.75 7.42 11.99
N GLY A 136 -7.28 6.65 11.03
CA GLY A 136 -8.14 5.50 11.28
C GLY A 136 -7.40 4.31 11.86
N ARG A 137 -8.10 3.52 12.69
CA ARG A 137 -7.60 2.23 13.22
C ARG A 137 -8.51 1.06 12.86
N LYS A 138 -9.72 1.34 12.40
CA LYS A 138 -10.69 0.37 11.93
C LYS A 138 -11.16 0.72 10.54
N ARG A 139 -11.65 -0.28 9.81
CA ARG A 139 -12.13 -0.13 8.44
C ARG A 139 -13.20 0.96 8.31
N GLY A 140 -14.07 1.10 9.31
CA GLY A 140 -15.09 2.16 9.33
C GLY A 140 -14.51 3.57 9.29
N ASP A 141 -13.37 3.81 9.93
CA ASP A 141 -12.72 5.11 9.96
C ASP A 141 -12.19 5.50 8.57
N PHE A 142 -11.57 4.54 7.87
CA PHE A 142 -11.04 4.74 6.52
C PHE A 142 -12.11 4.88 5.45
N LEU A 143 -13.31 4.33 5.67
CA LEU A 143 -14.45 4.49 4.76
C LEU A 143 -15.17 5.84 4.94
N ALA A 144 -15.03 6.46 6.11
CA ALA A 144 -15.65 7.75 6.40
C ALA A 144 -14.82 8.94 5.91
N TRP A 145 -13.52 8.72 5.69
CA TRP A 145 -12.58 9.67 5.09
C TRP A 145 -12.69 9.63 3.56
#